data_AF-A0A2G9MBJ4-F1
#
_entry.id   AF-A0A2G9MBJ4-F1
#
_cell.length_a   1.000
_cell.length_b   1.000
_cell.length_c   1.000
_cell.angle_alpha   90.00
_cell.angle_beta   90.00
_cell.angle_gamma   90.00
#
_symmetry.space_group_name_H-M   'P 1'
#
loop_
_entity.id
_entity.type
_entity.pdbx_description
1 polymer ?
#
loop_
_entity_poly.entity_id
_entity_poly.type
_entity_poly.pdbx_seq_one_letter_code
_entity_poly.pdbx_strand_id
1 'polypeptide(L)'
;MMSLIESYFVVFLLLQLVHSIEEITNKFNKKFPLFRMRLSTFILFEILFFGFFLAVFLISGFPAREQIMAFFNILMFANGSWHLVWWGIEKKYVPGLFTAPFFVILFLMFYFQVLF
;
A
#
# COMPACT_ATOMS: atom_id res chain seq x y z
N MET A 1 20.75 -1.65 -13.53
CA MET A 1 20.60 -0.85 -12.30
C MET A 1 19.12 -0.50 -12.19
N MET A 2 18.47 -0.75 -11.04
CA MET A 2 17.06 -0.40 -10.86
C MET A 2 16.92 1.13 -10.83
N SER A 3 15.85 1.66 -11.41
CA SER A 3 15.54 3.09 -11.28
C SER A 3 15.12 3.40 -9.84
N LEU A 4 15.22 4.68 -9.44
CA LEU A 4 14.78 5.11 -8.11
C LEU A 4 13.31 4.73 -7.85
N ILE A 5 12.43 4.98 -8.83
CA ILE A 5 11.01 4.63 -8.77
C ILE A 5 10.84 3.13 -8.54
N GLU A 6 11.57 2.30 -9.29
CA GLU A 6 11.49 0.85 -9.19
C GLU A 6 12.00 0.33 -7.85
N SER A 7 13.08 0.90 -7.30
CA SER A 7 13.58 0.56 -5.97
C SER A 7 12.54 0.84 -4.88
N TYR A 8 11.94 2.03 -4.85
CA TYR A 8 10.89 2.35 -3.89
C TYR A 8 9.64 1.51 -4.12
N PHE A 9 9.26 1.29 -5.38
CA PHE A 9 8.12 0.44 -5.73
C PHE A 9 8.25 -0.96 -5.11
N VAL A 10 9.42 -1.59 -5.21
CA VAL A 10 9.65 -2.92 -4.62
C VAL A 10 9.54 -2.87 -3.09
N VAL A 11 10.09 -1.85 -2.44
CA VAL A 11 9.97 -1.69 -0.98
C VAL A 11 8.52 -1.49 -0.56
N PHE A 12 7.77 -0.65 -1.28
CA PHE A 12 6.33 -0.47 -1.07
C PHE A 12 5.55 -1.77 -1.29
N LEU A 13 5.89 -2.57 -2.31
CA LEU A 13 5.23 -3.83 -2.60
C LEU A 13 5.44 -4.84 -1.45
N LEU A 14 6.65 -4.92 -0.92
CA LEU A 14 6.95 -5.76 0.25
C LEU A 14 6.20 -5.27 1.50
N LEU A 15 6.17 -3.96 1.73
CA LEU A 15 5.45 -3.38 2.87
C LEU A 15 3.92 -3.59 2.74
N GLN A 16 3.38 -3.51 1.52
CA GLN A 16 1.99 -3.82 1.23
C GLN A 16 1.65 -5.27 1.57
N LEU A 17 2.54 -6.23 1.30
CA LEU A 17 2.32 -7.61 1.71
C LEU A 17 2.15 -7.74 3.24
N VAL A 18 3.03 -7.07 4.01
CA VAL A 18 2.93 -7.03 5.48
C VAL A 18 1.63 -6.36 5.93
N HIS A 19 1.25 -5.26 5.27
CA HIS A 19 0.02 -4.53 5.53
C HIS A 19 -1.22 -5.41 5.30
N SER A 20 -1.32 -6.10 4.16
CA SER A 20 -2.42 -7.02 3.85
C SER A 20 -2.55 -8.13 4.91
N ILE A 21 -1.44 -8.68 5.39
CA ILE A 21 -1.44 -9.69 6.47
C ILE A 21 -1.97 -9.07 7.78
N GLU A 22 -1.53 -7.87 8.14
CA GLU A 22 -2.01 -7.12 9.31
C GLU A 22 -3.52 -6.86 9.22
N GLU A 23 -4.03 -6.45 8.06
CA GLU A 23 -5.44 -6.14 7.85
C GLU A 23 -6.33 -7.38 7.93
N ILE A 24 -5.90 -8.50 7.33
CA ILE A 24 -6.61 -9.78 7.39
C ILE A 24 -6.66 -10.28 8.84
N THR A 25 -5.53 -10.28 9.54
CA THR A 25 -5.44 -10.76 10.94
C THR A 25 -6.29 -9.90 11.89
N ASN A 26 -6.36 -8.59 11.65
CA ASN A 26 -7.11 -7.65 12.48
C ASN A 26 -8.56 -7.42 12.04
N LYS A 27 -9.04 -8.17 11.05
CA LYS A 27 -10.43 -8.18 10.54
C LYS A 27 -10.85 -6.84 9.96
N PHE A 28 -10.00 -6.23 9.13
CA PHE A 28 -10.29 -4.98 8.42
C PHE A 28 -11.66 -5.00 7.73
N ASN A 29 -12.00 -6.10 7.06
CA ASN A 29 -13.27 -6.29 6.36
C ASN A 29 -14.54 -6.07 7.23
N LYS A 30 -14.41 -6.15 8.56
CA LYS A 30 -15.51 -5.90 9.52
C LYS A 30 -15.42 -4.52 10.20
N LYS A 31 -14.22 -3.96 10.29
CA LYS A 31 -13.93 -2.73 11.05
C LYS A 31 -13.83 -1.48 10.18
N PHE A 32 -13.63 -1.63 8.87
CA PHE A 32 -13.47 -0.51 7.97
C PHE A 32 -14.65 0.48 8.07
N PRO A 33 -14.39 1.78 8.29
CA PRO A 33 -15.43 2.73 8.67
C PRO A 33 -16.35 3.12 7.52
N LEU A 34 -15.88 3.01 6.26
CA LEU A 34 -16.67 3.41 5.10
C LEU A 34 -17.69 2.33 4.68
N PHE A 35 -17.30 1.05 4.76
CA PHE A 35 -18.19 -0.06 4.43
C PHE A 35 -17.69 -1.38 5.01
N ARG A 36 -18.61 -2.33 5.20
CA ARG A 36 -18.29 -3.70 5.60
C ARG A 36 -18.33 -4.63 4.40
N MET A 37 -17.47 -5.63 4.39
CA MET A 37 -17.43 -6.61 3.30
C MET A 37 -17.21 -8.04 3.81
N ARG A 38 -17.60 -9.01 2.98
CA ARG A 38 -17.30 -10.43 3.25
C ARG A 38 -15.78 -10.64 3.20
N LEU A 39 -15.26 -11.52 4.05
CA LEU A 39 -13.82 -11.80 4.10
C LEU A 39 -13.29 -12.30 2.75
N SER A 40 -14.06 -13.12 2.04
CA SER A 40 -13.70 -13.61 0.70
C SER A 40 -13.57 -12.48 -0.32
N THR A 41 -14.46 -11.48 -0.27
CA THR A 41 -14.37 -10.30 -1.13
C THR A 41 -13.10 -9.50 -0.85
N PHE A 42 -12.76 -9.32 0.43
CA PHE A 42 -11.53 -8.64 0.83
C PHE A 42 -10.28 -9.40 0.38
N ILE A 43 -10.20 -10.71 0.62
CA ILE A 43 -9.07 -11.54 0.18
C ILE A 43 -8.94 -11.53 -1.35
N LEU A 44 -10.04 -11.64 -2.08
CA LEU A 44 -10.00 -11.57 -3.54
C LEU A 44 -9.46 -10.22 -4.02
N PHE A 45 -9.90 -9.12 -3.40
CA PHE A 45 -9.35 -7.80 -3.67
C PHE A 45 -7.84 -7.75 -3.42
N GLU A 46 -7.35 -8.22 -2.27
CA GLU A 46 -5.93 -8.23 -1.93
C GLU A 46 -5.09 -9.03 -2.93
N ILE A 47 -5.56 -10.23 -3.33
CA ILE A 47 -4.88 -11.08 -4.31
C ILE A 47 -4.81 -10.38 -5.67
N LEU A 48 -5.92 -9.79 -6.13
CA LEU A 48 -5.96 -9.09 -7.41
C LEU A 48 -5.11 -7.82 -7.39
N PHE A 49 -5.19 -7.06 -6.30
CA PHE A 49 -4.42 -5.82 -6.11
C PHE A 49 -2.92 -6.11 -6.08
N PHE A 50 -2.47 -7.03 -5.22
CA PHE A 50 -1.07 -7.41 -5.14
C PHE A 50 -0.58 -8.07 -6.44
N GLY A 51 -1.38 -8.98 -7.00
CA GLY A 51 -1.08 -9.67 -8.26
C GLY A 51 -0.91 -8.72 -9.44
N PHE A 52 -1.75 -7.68 -9.54
CA PHE A 52 -1.62 -6.65 -10.55
C PHE A 52 -0.29 -5.90 -10.44
N PHE A 53 0.05 -5.39 -9.25
CA PHE A 53 1.30 -4.63 -9.07
C PHE A 53 2.55 -5.52 -9.15
N LEU A 54 2.46 -6.79 -8.73
CA LEU A 54 3.51 -7.76 -8.97
C LEU A 54 3.72 -8.01 -10.48
N ALA A 55 2.64 -8.11 -11.26
CA ALA A 55 2.73 -8.25 -12.71
C ALA A 55 3.38 -7.03 -13.38
N VAL A 56 3.06 -5.80 -12.93
CA VAL A 56 3.71 -4.56 -13.39
C VAL A 56 5.22 -4.62 -13.17
N PHE A 57 5.67 -5.20 -12.06
CA PHE A 57 7.10 -5.38 -11.78
C PHE A 57 7.75 -6.43 -12.68
N LEU A 58 7.14 -7.61 -12.79
CA LEU A 58 7.73 -8.77 -13.48
C LEU A 58 7.69 -8.67 -15.02
N ILE A 59 6.70 -7.99 -15.58
CA ILE A 59 6.54 -7.84 -17.03
C ILE A 59 7.28 -6.58 -17.49
N SER A 60 8.46 -6.73 -18.08
CA SER A 60 9.29 -5.60 -18.51
C SER A 60 8.60 -4.69 -19.54
N GLY A 61 7.79 -5.25 -20.43
CA GLY A 61 7.03 -4.53 -21.46
C GLY A 61 5.65 -4.03 -21.03
N PHE A 62 5.37 -3.93 -19.73
CA PHE A 62 4.05 -3.51 -19.24
C PHE A 62 3.73 -2.07 -19.69
N PRO A 63 2.56 -1.81 -20.30
CA PRO A 63 2.19 -0.46 -20.74
C PRO A 63 2.19 0.55 -19.59
N ALA A 64 2.86 1.69 -19.76
CA ALA A 64 2.98 2.74 -18.75
C ALA A 64 3.55 2.26 -17.39
N ARG A 65 4.44 1.26 -17.40
CA ARG A 65 5.04 0.63 -16.21
C ARG A 65 5.54 1.66 -15.18
N GLU A 66 6.37 2.62 -15.59
CA GLU A 66 6.95 3.60 -14.68
C GLU A 66 5.88 4.51 -14.05
N GLN A 67 4.89 4.94 -14.83
CA GLN A 67 3.78 5.77 -14.35
C GLN A 67 2.92 4.99 -13.34
N ILE A 68 2.66 3.71 -13.60
CA ILE A 68 1.91 2.85 -12.68
C ILE A 68 2.70 2.60 -11.39
N MET A 69 4.02 2.41 -11.48
CA MET A 69 4.88 2.28 -10.29
C MET A 69 4.91 3.56 -9.46
N ALA A 70 5.04 4.73 -10.10
CA ALA A 70 4.97 6.02 -9.40
C ALA A 70 3.60 6.23 -8.74
N PHE A 71 2.52 5.89 -9.45
CA PHE A 71 1.16 5.93 -8.92
C PHE A 71 1.00 5.00 -7.70
N PHE A 72 1.55 3.79 -7.74
CA PHE A 72 1.50 2.87 -6.61
C PHE A 72 2.18 3.47 -5.36
N ASN A 73 3.33 4.10 -5.50
CA ASN A 73 4.01 4.76 -4.38
C ASN A 73 3.14 5.85 -3.75
N ILE A 74 2.46 6.66 -4.58
CA ILE A 74 1.50 7.69 -4.11
C ILE A 74 0.29 7.03 -3.45
N LEU A 75 -0.22 5.94 -4.01
CA LEU A 75 -1.37 5.22 -3.48
C LEU A 75 -1.06 4.64 -2.09
N MET A 76 0.13 4.07 -1.89
CA MET A 76 0.57 3.55 -0.60
C MET A 76 0.74 4.66 0.44
N PHE A 77 1.23 5.83 0.03
CA PHE A 77 1.25 7.01 0.89
C PHE A 77 -0.14 7.44 1.33
N ALA A 78 -1.09 7.51 0.39
CA ALA A 78 -2.48 7.84 0.69
C ALA A 78 -3.11 6.81 1.63
N ASN A 79 -2.83 5.52 1.40
CA ASN A 79 -3.28 4.43 2.25
C ASN A 79 -2.75 4.59 3.68
N GLY A 80 -1.43 4.68 3.86
CA GLY A 80 -0.80 4.89 5.17
C GLY A 80 -1.35 6.13 5.89
N SER A 81 -1.48 7.25 5.17
CA SER A 81 -2.05 8.49 5.71
C SER A 81 -3.48 8.30 6.21
N TRP A 82 -4.31 7.56 5.47
CA TRP A 82 -5.68 7.26 5.87
C TRP A 82 -5.75 6.46 7.17
N HIS A 83 -4.92 5.43 7.35
CA HIS A 83 -4.88 4.65 8.60
C HIS A 83 -4.44 5.49 9.81
N LEU A 84 -3.50 6.41 9.62
CA LEU A 84 -3.11 7.36 10.68
C LEU A 84 -4.25 8.30 11.07
N VAL A 85 -4.98 8.83 10.08
CA VAL A 85 -6.17 9.66 10.33
C VAL A 85 -7.26 8.85 11.03
N TRP A 86 -7.54 7.64 10.57
CA TRP A 86 -8.54 6.76 11.16
C TRP A 86 -8.20 6.43 12.61
N TRP A 87 -6.94 6.07 12.91
CA TRP A 87 -6.46 5.94 14.29
C TRP A 87 -6.62 7.24 15.09
N GLY A 88 -6.31 8.38 14.47
CA GLY A 88 -6.47 9.70 15.08
C GLY A 88 -7.91 10.02 15.50
N ILE A 89 -8.91 9.50 14.78
CA ILE A 89 -10.34 9.64 15.06
C ILE A 89 -10.79 8.63 16.12
N GLU A 90 -10.49 7.35 15.94
CA GLU A 90 -10.94 6.27 16.84
C GLU A 90 -10.21 6.24 18.18
N LYS A 91 -9.00 6.81 18.25
CA LYS A 91 -8.07 6.76 19.39
C LYS A 91 -7.79 5.34 19.91
N LYS A 92 -7.91 4.34 19.02
CA LYS A 92 -7.70 2.92 19.27
C LYS A 92 -6.97 2.30 18.09
N TYR A 93 -6.29 1.18 18.32
CA TYR A 93 -5.62 0.46 17.24
C TYR A 93 -6.61 0.08 16.14
N VAL A 94 -6.28 0.45 14.91
CA VAL A 94 -7.03 0.10 13.69
C VAL A 94 -6.19 -0.87 12.85
N PRO A 95 -6.81 -1.82 12.11
CA PRO A 95 -6.08 -2.67 11.18
C PRO A 95 -5.28 -1.82 10.19
N GLY A 96 -4.04 -2.21 9.87
CA GLY A 96 -3.15 -1.49 8.94
C GLY A 96 -2.35 -0.34 9.58
N LEU A 97 -2.54 -0.08 10.89
CA LEU A 97 -1.87 1.01 11.58
C LEU A 97 -0.37 0.78 11.79
N PHE A 98 0.06 -0.46 12.00
CA PHE A 98 1.48 -0.76 12.24
C PHE A 98 2.34 -0.39 11.04
N THR A 99 1.87 -0.70 9.84
CA THR A 99 2.56 -0.42 8.57
C THR A 99 2.40 1.03 8.08
N ALA A 100 1.37 1.75 8.54
CA ALA A 100 1.04 3.10 8.09
C ALA A 100 2.17 4.15 8.22
N PRO A 101 2.89 4.28 9.36
CA PRO A 101 4.01 5.21 9.46
C PRO A 101 5.12 4.94 8.45
N PHE A 102 5.38 3.67 8.14
CA PHE A 102 6.43 3.28 7.20
C PHE A 102 6.07 3.70 5.77
N PHE A 103 4.80 3.57 5.37
CA PHE A 103 4.34 4.07 4.08
C PHE A 103 4.54 5.58 3.94
N VAL A 104 4.26 6.34 5.00
CA VAL A 104 4.45 7.79 5.02
C VAL A 104 5.92 8.17 4.93
N ILE A 105 6.77 7.57 5.77
CA ILE A 105 8.21 7.85 5.80
C ILE A 105 8.88 7.50 4.46
N LEU A 106 8.60 6.31 3.93
CA LEU A 106 9.15 5.86 2.65
C LEU A 106 8.75 6.80 1.51
N PHE A 107 7.51 7.29 1.51
CA PHE A 107 7.06 8.23 0.49
C PHE A 107 7.75 9.58 0.62
N LEU A 108 7.94 10.10 1.83
CA LEU A 108 8.66 11.36 2.03
C LEU A 108 10.11 11.22 1.55
N MET A 109 10.79 10.11 1.85
CA MET A 109 12.13 9.84 1.35
C MET A 109 12.17 9.79 -0.19
N PHE A 110 11.22 9.05 -0.80
CA PHE A 110 11.06 9.01 -2.25
C PHE A 110 10.85 10.41 -2.85
N TYR A 111 9.91 11.18 -2.30
CA TYR A 111 9.55 12.51 -2.76
C TYR A 111 10.74 13.48 -2.73
N PHE A 112 11.49 13.51 -1.62
CA PHE A 112 12.65 14.39 -1.49
C PHE A 112 13.82 13.96 -2.40
N GLN A 113 14.02 12.66 -2.63
CA GLN A 113 15.05 12.19 -3.56
C GLN A 113 14.69 12.37 -5.03
N VAL A 114 13.41 12.50 -5.36
CA VAL A 114 12.95 12.80 -6.72
C VAL A 114 13.05 14.30 -7.03
N LEU A 115 12.83 15.16 -6.02
CA LEU A 115 12.80 16.62 -6.21
C LEU A 115 14.15 17.33 -6.07
N PHE A 116 15.09 16.77 -5.32
CA PHE A 116 16.39 17.37 -5.01
C PHE A 116 17.53 16.44 -5.44
#